data_AF-J9E1N3-F1
#
_entry.id   AF-J9E1N3-F1
#
_cell.length_a   1.000
_cell.length_b   1.000
_cell.length_c   1.000
_cell.angle_alpha   90.00
_cell.angle_beta   90.00
_cell.angle_gamma   90.00
#
_symmetry.space_group_name_H-M   'P 1'
#
loop_
_entity.id
_entity.type
_entity.pdbx_description
1 polymer ?
#
loop_
_entity_poly.entity_id
_entity_poly.type
_entity_poly.pdbx_seq_one_letter_code
_entity_poly.pdbx_strand_id
1 'polypeptide(L)'
;VINIDAKRKLITYENERYGKVKLNYDMLINTGPIDQLIKYTKLCQELDLKYNKVFVIGVGLIKPMNRVAEQFTWLYFPENTVPFYRVTFLSRYGEMTPDNDKYWSILCECAYDINDNS
;
A
#
# COMPACT_ATOMS: atom_id res chain seq x y z
N VAL A 1 7.72 -11.93 8.74
CA VAL A 1 8.59 -12.07 9.94
C VAL A 1 7.71 -11.94 11.15
N ILE A 2 7.92 -12.77 12.18
CA ILE A 2 7.06 -12.78 13.39
C ILE A 2 7.85 -12.51 14.68
N ASN A 3 9.18 -12.62 14.66
CA ASN A 3 10.03 -12.26 15.79
C ASN A 3 11.47 -12.01 15.32
N ILE A 4 12.22 -11.16 16.05
CA ILE A 4 13.64 -10.87 15.78
C ILE A 4 14.37 -10.80 17.12
N ASP A 5 15.21 -11.80 17.40
CA ASP A 5 16.15 -11.75 18.53
C ASP A 5 17.43 -11.04 18.08
N ALA A 6 17.52 -9.75 18.41
CA ALA A 6 18.66 -8.92 18.04
C ALA A 6 19.96 -9.32 18.75
N LYS A 7 19.88 -9.91 19.96
CA LYS A 7 21.06 -10.33 20.73
C LYS A 7 21.69 -11.59 20.13
N ARG A 8 20.86 -12.55 19.75
CA ARG A 8 21.29 -13.80 19.11
C ARG A 8 21.45 -13.69 17.60
N LYS A 9 21.11 -12.52 17.03
CA LYS A 9 21.02 -12.27 15.60
C LYS A 9 20.21 -13.34 14.86
N LEU A 10 18.99 -13.57 15.34
CA LEU A 10 18.10 -14.61 14.84
C LEU A 10 16.74 -14.04 14.46
N ILE A 11 16.31 -14.30 13.22
CA ILE A 11 14.96 -13.97 12.72
C ILE A 11 14.10 -15.23 12.81
N THR A 12 12.85 -15.08 13.25
CA THR A 12 11.81 -16.09 13.09
C THR A 12 10.75 -15.56 12.13
N TYR A 13 10.45 -16.31 11.08
CA TYR A 13 9.37 -15.98 10.15
C TYR A 13 8.48 -17.19 9.93
N GLU A 14 7.25 -16.93 9.53
CA GLU A 14 6.30 -17.95 9.15
C GLU A 14 6.34 -18.11 7.63
N ASN A 15 6.43 -19.36 7.20
CA ASN A 15 6.38 -19.77 5.81
C ASN A 15 5.22 -20.74 5.64
N GLU A 16 4.41 -20.53 4.61
CA GLU A 16 3.20 -21.34 4.37
C GLU A 16 3.49 -22.84 4.24
N ARG A 17 4.66 -23.20 3.69
CA ARG A 17 5.04 -24.60 3.42
C ARG A 17 5.77 -25.26 4.60
N TYR A 18 6.59 -24.52 5.32
CA TYR A 18 7.50 -25.05 6.34
C TYR A 18 7.15 -24.63 7.77
N GLY A 19 6.07 -23.86 7.95
CA GLY A 19 5.70 -23.29 9.24
C GLY A 19 6.72 -22.27 9.73
N LYS A 20 7.08 -22.34 11.02
CA LYS A 20 8.03 -21.40 11.64
C LYS A 20 9.47 -21.77 11.29
N VAL A 21 10.13 -20.87 10.56
CA VAL A 21 11.54 -21.00 10.17
C VAL A 21 12.39 -20.00 10.95
N LYS A 22 13.60 -20.42 11.33
CA LYS A 22 14.59 -19.64 12.05
C LYS A 22 15.82 -19.41 11.16
N LEU A 23 16.29 -18.16 11.08
CA LEU A 23 17.40 -17.76 10.24
C LEU A 23 18.37 -16.88 11.04
N ASN A 24 19.66 -17.25 11.07
CA ASN A 24 20.71 -16.39 11.62
C ASN A 24 21.11 -15.31 10.62
N TYR A 25 21.58 -14.17 11.10
CA TYR A 25 22.12 -13.09 10.27
C TYR A 25 23.37 -12.46 10.89
N ASP A 26 24.21 -11.85 10.07
CA ASP A 26 25.31 -11.00 10.56
C ASP A 26 24.90 -9.54 10.63
N MET A 27 24.20 -9.08 9.59
CA MET A 27 23.63 -7.75 9.46
C MET A 27 22.15 -7.86 9.06
N LEU A 28 21.30 -7.02 9.65
CA LEU A 28 19.88 -6.92 9.34
C LEU A 28 19.60 -5.62 8.61
N ILE A 29 19.17 -5.72 7.34
CA ILE A 29 18.63 -4.60 6.58
C ILE A 29 17.11 -4.72 6.61
N ASN A 30 16.44 -3.85 7.36
CA ASN A 30 14.98 -3.85 7.48
C ASN A 30 14.35 -2.73 6.64
N THR A 31 13.50 -3.10 5.69
CA THR A 31 12.69 -2.17 4.88
C THR A 31 11.21 -2.17 5.30
N GLY A 32 10.82 -3.01 6.27
CA GLY A 32 9.49 -3.04 6.83
C GLY A 32 9.21 -1.87 7.79
N PRO A 33 7.95 -1.68 8.22
CA PRO A 33 7.58 -0.60 9.12
C PRO A 33 8.41 -0.62 10.43
N ILE A 34 8.90 0.55 10.83
CA ILE A 34 9.83 0.70 11.96
C ILE A 34 9.17 0.36 13.31
N ASP A 35 7.87 0.66 13.46
CA ASP A 35 7.05 0.28 14.60
C ASP A 35 6.99 -1.25 14.78
N GLN A 36 6.85 -1.98 13.67
CA GLN A 36 6.87 -3.45 13.70
C GLN A 36 8.26 -3.98 14.05
N LEU A 37 9.33 -3.39 13.49
CA LEU A 37 10.70 -3.76 13.84
C LEU A 37 10.96 -3.60 15.35
N ILE A 38 10.54 -2.48 15.92
CA ILE A 38 10.68 -2.21 17.36
C ILE A 38 9.86 -3.19 18.18
N LYS A 39 8.61 -3.46 17.78
CA LYS A 39 7.75 -4.45 18.43
C LYS A 39 8.37 -5.85 18.48
N TYR A 40 9.01 -6.28 17.40
CA TYR A 40 9.65 -7.60 17.32
C TYR A 40 11.01 -7.66 18.02
N THR A 41 11.80 -6.59 17.99
CA THR A 41 13.16 -6.58 18.55
C THR A 41 13.21 -6.16 20.02
N LYS A 42 12.24 -5.36 20.48
CA LYS A 42 12.17 -4.78 21.82
C LYS A 42 13.45 -4.03 22.22
N LEU A 43 14.14 -3.44 21.25
CA LEU A 43 15.43 -2.73 21.47
C LEU A 43 15.25 -1.34 22.08
N CYS A 44 14.08 -0.73 21.90
CA CYS A 44 13.73 0.57 22.45
C CYS A 44 12.23 0.61 22.81
N GLN A 45 11.80 1.73 23.40
CA GLN A 45 10.39 2.01 23.67
C GLN A 45 9.59 2.11 22.37
N GLU A 46 8.31 1.74 22.43
CA GLU A 46 7.37 1.92 21.32
C GLU A 46 7.30 3.39 20.88
N LEU A 47 7.21 3.60 19.57
CA LEU A 47 7.13 4.94 18.98
C LEU A 47 5.67 5.33 18.76
N ASP A 48 5.33 6.56 19.14
CA ASP A 48 4.06 7.19 18.79
C ASP A 48 4.15 7.81 17.39
N LEU A 49 3.97 6.97 16.36
CA LEU A 49 4.05 7.38 14.96
C LEU A 49 2.66 7.65 14.39
N LYS A 50 2.50 8.81 13.75
CA LYS A 50 1.31 9.13 12.97
C LYS A 50 1.48 8.66 11.53
N TYR A 51 0.51 7.90 11.05
CA TYR A 51 0.40 7.49 9.66
C TYR A 51 -1.07 7.31 9.30
N ASN A 52 -1.39 7.37 8.02
CA ASN A 52 -2.74 7.18 7.50
C ASN A 52 -2.88 5.83 6.79
N LYS A 53 -4.11 5.35 6.66
CA LYS A 53 -4.47 4.29 5.73
C LYS A 53 -4.88 4.92 4.40
N VAL A 54 -4.72 4.17 3.32
CA VAL A 54 -5.20 4.58 1.99
C VAL A 54 -6.01 3.44 1.41
N PHE A 55 -7.27 3.72 1.08
CA PHE A 55 -8.06 2.83 0.22
C PHE A 55 -7.73 3.13 -1.23
N VAL A 56 -7.33 2.09 -1.95
CA VAL A 56 -7.02 2.16 -3.37
C VAL A 56 -8.11 1.41 -4.12
N ILE A 57 -8.92 2.12 -4.90
CA ILE A 57 -10.10 1.59 -5.57
C ILE A 57 -9.89 1.68 -7.08
N GLY A 58 -9.78 0.52 -7.74
CA GLY A 58 -9.71 0.43 -9.19
C GLY A 58 -11.11 0.32 -9.80
N VAL A 59 -11.41 1.14 -10.80
CA VAL A 59 -12.69 1.09 -11.53
C VAL A 59 -12.40 0.91 -13.02
N GLY A 60 -12.93 -0.17 -13.60
CA GLY A 60 -12.94 -0.40 -15.03
C GLY A 60 -14.18 0.20 -15.69
N LEU A 61 -14.00 0.86 -16.84
CA LEU A 61 -15.01 1.60 -17.58
C LEU A 61 -14.98 1.19 -19.05
N ILE A 62 -16.13 1.21 -19.70
CA ILE A 62 -16.24 0.95 -21.16
C ILE A 62 -15.84 2.23 -21.91
N LYS A 63 -15.13 2.08 -23.02
CA LYS A 63 -14.80 3.20 -23.92
C LYS A 63 -16.08 3.79 -24.58
N PRO A 64 -16.05 5.05 -25.05
CA PRO A 64 -14.90 5.95 -25.12
C PRO A 64 -14.49 6.55 -23.78
N MET A 65 -13.23 6.97 -23.68
CA MET A 65 -12.80 7.84 -22.57
C MET A 65 -13.47 9.20 -22.72
N ASN A 66 -13.80 9.85 -21.60
CA ASN A 66 -14.24 11.23 -21.68
C ASN A 66 -13.06 12.17 -21.97
N ARG A 67 -13.34 13.35 -22.52
CA ARG A 67 -12.32 14.32 -22.94
C ARG A 67 -11.36 14.72 -21.80
N VAL A 68 -11.84 14.75 -20.56
CA VAL A 68 -11.01 15.08 -19.40
C VAL A 68 -9.99 13.96 -19.15
N ALA A 69 -10.44 12.70 -19.12
CA ALA A 69 -9.60 11.54 -18.90
C ALA A 69 -8.55 11.33 -20.00
N GLU A 70 -8.80 11.79 -21.22
CA GLU A 70 -7.84 11.75 -22.32
C GLU A 70 -6.71 12.80 -22.16
N GLN A 71 -6.99 13.91 -21.48
CA GLN A 71 -6.04 15.03 -21.36
C GLN A 71 -5.08 14.88 -20.17
N PHE A 72 -5.52 14.23 -19.09
CA PHE A 72 -4.78 14.16 -17.84
C PHE A 72 -4.37 12.74 -17.50
N THR A 73 -3.29 12.61 -16.74
CA THR A 73 -2.81 11.35 -16.16
C THR A 73 -3.32 11.14 -14.73
N TRP A 74 -3.52 12.23 -13.97
CA TRP A 74 -4.19 12.23 -12.66
C TRP A 74 -4.85 13.58 -12.39
N LEU A 75 -5.76 13.60 -11.42
CA LEU A 75 -6.44 14.80 -10.92
C LEU A 75 -6.51 14.77 -9.39
N TYR A 76 -6.48 15.96 -8.78
CA TYR A 76 -6.70 16.16 -7.36
C TYR A 76 -8.08 16.75 -7.11
N PHE A 77 -8.71 16.32 -6.01
CA PHE A 77 -10.04 16.73 -5.61
C PHE A 77 -9.97 17.25 -4.16
N PRO A 78 -9.82 18.56 -3.95
CA PRO A 78 -9.78 19.14 -2.61
C PRO A 78 -11.15 19.21 -1.94
N GLU A 79 -12.24 19.13 -2.70
CA GLU A 79 -13.60 19.21 -2.18
C GLU A 79 -14.01 17.94 -1.44
N ASN A 80 -14.79 18.08 -0.37
CA ASN A 80 -15.32 16.97 0.42
C ASN A 80 -16.56 16.30 -0.21
N THR A 81 -16.91 16.65 -1.45
CA THR A 81 -18.06 16.08 -2.18
C THR A 81 -17.77 14.68 -2.74
N VAL A 82 -16.49 14.29 -2.78
CA VAL A 82 -16.03 12.97 -3.23
C VAL A 82 -15.12 12.36 -2.15
N PRO A 83 -15.08 11.02 -2.02
CA PRO A 83 -14.33 10.36 -0.94
C PRO A 83 -12.83 10.22 -1.22
N PHE A 84 -12.38 10.51 -2.45
CA PHE A 84 -10.99 10.39 -2.88
C PHE A 84 -10.33 11.76 -2.99
N TYR A 85 -9.06 11.86 -2.61
CA TYR A 85 -8.25 13.06 -2.82
C TYR A 85 -7.57 13.07 -4.19
N ARG A 86 -7.39 11.89 -4.80
CA ARG A 86 -6.73 11.71 -6.10
C ARG A 86 -7.42 10.65 -6.93
N VAL A 87 -7.54 10.93 -8.23
CA VAL A 87 -7.87 9.95 -9.27
C VAL A 87 -6.73 9.88 -10.26
N THR A 88 -6.26 8.67 -10.56
CA THR A 88 -5.28 8.40 -11.60
C THR A 88 -5.99 7.74 -12.78
N PHE A 89 -5.82 8.27 -13.99
CA PHE A 89 -6.31 7.67 -15.22
C PHE A 89 -5.35 6.57 -15.67
N LEU A 90 -5.46 5.40 -15.05
CA LEU A 90 -4.46 4.33 -15.14
C LEU A 90 -4.20 3.88 -16.59
N SER A 91 -5.23 3.80 -17.43
CA SER A 91 -5.07 3.48 -18.87
C SER A 91 -4.29 4.51 -19.68
N ARG A 92 -3.99 5.70 -19.13
CA ARG A 92 -3.10 6.68 -19.79
C ARG A 92 -1.62 6.31 -19.66
N TYR A 93 -1.29 5.34 -18.81
CA TYR A 93 0.07 4.86 -18.61
C TYR A 93 0.43 3.64 -19.47
N GLY A 94 -0.52 3.11 -20.25
CA GLY A 94 -0.30 1.97 -21.14
C GLY A 94 -1.48 1.00 -21.15
N GLU A 95 -1.17 -0.25 -21.49
CA GLU A 95 -2.15 -1.34 -21.54
C GLU A 95 -2.48 -1.85 -20.12
N MET A 96 -3.52 -1.27 -19.52
CA MET A 96 -3.87 -1.47 -18.10
C MET A 96 -5.28 -2.06 -17.90
N THR A 97 -5.88 -2.59 -18.95
CA THR A 97 -7.16 -3.33 -18.91
C THR A 97 -7.03 -4.64 -19.70
N PRO A 98 -7.93 -5.63 -19.47
CA PRO A 98 -7.90 -6.89 -20.21
C PRO A 98 -8.07 -6.76 -21.72
N ASP A 99 -8.75 -5.70 -22.18
CA ASP A 99 -8.92 -5.34 -23.60
C ASP A 99 -8.94 -3.82 -23.71
N ASN A 100 -7.80 -3.24 -24.12
CA ASN A 100 -7.59 -1.80 -24.18
C ASN A 100 -8.35 -1.13 -25.33
N ASP A 101 -8.92 -1.88 -26.27
CA ASP A 101 -9.79 -1.33 -27.31
C ASP A 101 -11.22 -1.14 -26.81
N LYS A 102 -11.65 -1.93 -25.80
CA LYS A 102 -13.01 -1.87 -25.25
C LYS A 102 -13.10 -1.13 -23.93
N TYR A 103 -12.05 -1.16 -23.11
CA TYR A 103 -12.11 -0.66 -21.74
C TYR A 103 -10.97 0.31 -21.41
N TRP A 104 -11.22 1.14 -20.40
CA TRP A 104 -10.23 1.97 -19.74
C TRP A 104 -10.43 1.91 -18.22
N SER A 105 -9.45 2.37 -17.44
CA SER A 105 -9.51 2.28 -15.98
C SER A 105 -9.03 3.54 -15.29
N ILE A 106 -9.60 3.74 -14.09
CA ILE A 106 -9.17 4.74 -13.13
C ILE A 106 -8.80 4.08 -11.81
N LEU A 107 -7.96 4.76 -11.05
CA LEU A 107 -7.58 4.39 -9.69
C LEU A 107 -7.90 5.57 -8.76
N CYS A 108 -8.82 5.38 -7.83
CA CYS A 108 -9.17 6.37 -6.82
C CYS A 108 -8.41 6.08 -5.52
N GLU A 109 -7.88 7.13 -4.89
CA GLU A 109 -7.20 7.03 -3.60
C GLU A 109 -7.93 7.85 -2.55
N CYS A 110 -8.35 7.17 -1.49
CA CYS A 110 -9.07 7.76 -0.37
C CYS A 110 -8.20 7.65 0.89
N ALA A 111 -7.86 8.79 1.50
CA ALA A 111 -7.17 8.79 2.78
C ALA A 111 -8.15 8.44 3.89
N TYR A 112 -7.72 7.62 4.84
CA TYR A 112 -8.55 7.18 5.94
C TYR A 112 -7.76 7.23 7.25
N ASP A 113 -8.38 7.75 8.31
CA ASP A 113 -7.77 7.80 9.63
C ASP A 113 -7.69 6.39 10.21
N ILE A 114 -6.58 6.08 10.88
CA ILE A 114 -6.40 4.77 11.47
C ILE A 114 -7.37 4.49 12.63
N ASN A 115 -7.87 5.54 13.28
CA ASN A 115 -8.75 5.48 14.44
C ASN A 115 -10.24 5.51 14.07
N ASP A 116 -10.57 5.66 12.79
CA ASP A 116 -11.95 5.66 12.32
C ASP A 116 -12.47 4.21 12.22
N ASN A 117 -13.40 3.86 13.14
CA ASN A 117 -14.00 2.53 13.30
C ASN A 117 -15.41 2.45 12.68
N SER A 118 -15.74 3.32 11.73
CA SER A 118 -17.02 3.31 11.03
C SER A 118 -17.24 2.06 10.15
#